data_AF-N4X372-F1
#
_entry.id   AF-N4X372-F1
#
_cell.length_a   1.000
_cell.length_b   1.000
_cell.length_c   1.000
_cell.angle_alpha   90.00
_cell.angle_beta   90.00
_cell.angle_gamma   90.00
#
_symmetry.space_group_name_H-M   'P 1'
#
loop_
_entity.id
_entity.type
_entity.pdbx_description
1 polymer ?
#
loop_
_entity_poly.entity_id
_entity_poly.type
_entity_poly.pdbx_seq_one_letter_code
_entity_poly.pdbx_strand_id
1 'polypeptide(L)'
;MPNRPIWSSITIAVGTCPNDLTYIKLNHCMRERCLKLGALAPGVVLPNVEPQSFCNVLAYLDGDESLSLFRSHATDPNFLLIFAQAWALAARLRLPTLQNVLISVMSAFHTTIIEGKWSYQRGTCADIHLLQAFQHLRSQFGPETHAEKFLVCFSGRTAPSIGELKKQLSSQDFNSDLREKILKETRSFERDPIIHRPYLFRVSALNPPRYPPLDVQRLPQNEGSNADARRFDGAHDNLRPRCARPILSTSYSRSRGYEQLRHEQKPQTQSGLSESEVLPSTVTFASNTTSIQCRVSFRLQYQDIRCDSDLAAE
;
A
#
# COMPACT_ATOMS: atom_id res chain seq x y z
N MET A 1 28.02 3.18 21.26
CA MET A 1 26.62 2.80 20.93
C MET A 1 25.97 4.02 20.32
N PRO A 2 25.66 4.07 19.01
CA PRO A 2 24.95 5.22 18.46
C PRO A 2 23.51 5.22 19.03
N ASN A 3 23.06 6.39 19.52
CA ASN A 3 21.71 6.59 20.04
C ASN A 3 20.70 6.19 18.95
N ARG A 4 19.96 5.10 19.18
CA ARG A 4 18.78 4.80 18.35
C ARG A 4 17.83 5.99 18.48
N PRO A 5 17.24 6.48 17.37
CA PRO A 5 16.22 7.51 17.45
C PRO A 5 15.07 6.99 18.34
N ILE A 6 14.75 7.75 19.39
CA ILE A 6 13.61 7.43 20.26
C ILE A 6 12.35 7.77 19.48
N TRP A 7 11.70 6.75 18.93
CA TRP A 7 10.45 6.92 18.19
C TRP A 7 9.30 7.14 19.18
N SER A 8 8.82 8.38 19.29
CA SER A 8 7.60 8.70 20.05
C SER A 8 6.34 8.29 19.27
N SER A 9 5.21 8.12 19.96
CA SER A 9 3.93 7.95 19.26
C SER A 9 3.48 9.28 18.65
N ILE A 10 2.90 9.25 17.45
CA ILE A 10 2.37 10.44 16.78
C ILE A 10 0.97 10.16 16.23
N THR A 11 0.18 11.21 16.03
CA THR A 11 -1.09 11.13 15.32
C THR A 11 -0.93 11.72 13.94
N ILE A 12 -1.42 11.00 12.93
CA ILE A 12 -1.48 11.44 11.54
C ILE A 12 -2.93 11.35 11.05
N ALA A 13 -3.25 12.00 9.94
CA ALA A 13 -4.53 11.88 9.27
C ALA A 13 -4.36 11.09 7.96
N VAL A 14 -5.32 10.22 7.65
CA VAL A 14 -5.37 9.45 6.40
C VAL A 14 -6.76 9.52 5.80
N GLY A 15 -6.86 9.52 4.48
CA GLY A 15 -8.16 9.48 3.81
C GLY A 15 -8.04 9.67 2.30
N THR A 16 -9.08 9.28 1.59
CA THR A 16 -9.23 9.47 0.14
C THR A 16 -9.92 10.78 -0.23
N CYS A 17 -10.66 11.38 0.71
CA CYS A 17 -11.36 12.65 0.54
C CYS A 17 -10.85 13.69 1.55
N PRO A 18 -10.59 14.95 1.15
CA PRO A 18 -10.13 16.00 2.08
C PRO A 18 -11.07 16.27 3.26
N ASN A 19 -12.38 16.02 3.06
CA ASN A 19 -13.42 16.26 4.06
C ASN A 19 -13.68 15.04 4.95
N ASP A 20 -13.08 13.89 4.66
CA ASP A 20 -13.29 12.64 5.38
C ASP A 20 -11.93 12.01 5.73
N LEU A 21 -11.30 12.58 6.75
CA LEU A 21 -10.00 12.16 7.25
C LEU A 21 -10.17 11.35 8.53
N THR A 22 -9.56 10.17 8.54
CA THR A 22 -9.42 9.32 9.71
C THR A 22 -8.10 9.63 10.42
N TYR A 23 -8.16 9.96 11.71
CA TYR A 23 -6.97 10.20 12.52
C TYR A 23 -6.47 8.89 13.12
N ILE A 24 -5.20 8.56 12.86
CA ILE A 24 -4.58 7.31 13.27
C ILE A 24 -3.33 7.59 14.10
N LYS A 25 -3.24 6.93 15.25
CA LYS A 25 -2.08 6.97 16.13
C LYS A 25 -1.06 5.92 15.69
N LEU A 26 0.12 6.38 15.27
CA LEU A 26 1.29 5.54 15.02
C LEU A 26 2.05 5.35 16.31
N ASN A 27 2.21 4.10 16.76
CA ASN A 27 3.00 3.79 17.94
C ASN A 27 4.50 3.69 17.60
N HIS A 28 5.32 3.49 18.64
CA HIS A 28 6.78 3.41 18.49
C HIS A 28 7.22 2.19 17.66
N CYS A 29 6.60 1.02 17.87
CA CYS A 29 6.91 -0.21 17.14
C CYS A 29 6.74 -0.04 15.62
N MET A 30 5.59 0.52 15.20
CA MET A 30 5.28 0.76 13.78
C MET A 30 6.30 1.69 13.13
N ARG A 31 6.72 2.75 13.85
CA ARG A 31 7.69 3.75 13.37
C ARG A 31 9.11 3.21 13.31
N GLU A 32 9.49 2.33 14.23
CA GLU A 32 10.81 1.68 14.21
C GLU A 32 10.90 0.67 13.05
N ARG A 33 9.84 -0.11 12.80
CA ARG A 33 9.81 -1.16 11.77
C ARG A 33 9.64 -0.62 10.35
N CYS A 34 9.10 0.60 10.19
CA CYS A 34 9.00 1.26 8.90
C CYS A 34 9.60 2.66 8.95
N LEU A 35 10.84 2.81 8.47
CA LEU A 35 11.57 4.09 8.47
C LEU A 35 10.81 5.23 7.76
N LYS A 36 9.99 4.91 6.75
CA LYS A 36 9.15 5.90 6.06
C LYS A 36 8.07 6.47 6.97
N LEU A 37 7.44 5.63 7.80
CA LEU A 37 6.50 6.08 8.83
C LEU A 37 7.22 6.72 10.02
N GLY A 38 8.42 6.23 10.35
CA GLY A 38 9.32 6.88 11.31
C GLY A 38 9.58 8.34 10.96
N ALA A 39 9.88 8.64 9.70
CA ALA A 39 10.17 10.00 9.25
C ALA A 39 8.97 10.99 9.25
N LEU A 40 7.75 10.53 9.51
CA LEU A 40 6.57 11.40 9.55
C LEU A 40 6.58 12.29 10.79
N ALA A 41 6.14 13.53 10.61
CA ALA A 41 5.89 14.48 11.70
C ALA A 41 4.45 14.32 12.22
N PRO A 42 4.16 14.72 13.47
CA PRO A 42 2.78 14.80 13.96
C PRO A 42 1.92 15.71 13.10
N GLY A 43 0.65 15.35 12.88
CA GLY A 43 -0.33 16.17 12.16
C GLY A 43 -0.19 16.19 10.64
N VAL A 44 0.69 15.36 10.06
CA VAL A 44 0.73 15.18 8.61
C VAL A 44 -0.49 14.42 8.10
N VAL A 45 -0.84 14.69 6.84
CA VAL A 45 -1.91 14.03 6.11
C VAL A 45 -1.31 13.11 5.05
N LEU A 46 -1.82 11.89 4.97
CA LEU A 46 -1.57 10.95 3.89
C LEU A 46 -2.81 10.92 2.98
N PRO A 47 -2.84 11.73 1.91
CA PRO A 47 -3.97 11.77 0.98
C PRO A 47 -4.01 10.50 0.12
N ASN A 48 -5.21 10.18 -0.39
CA ASN A 48 -5.45 9.03 -1.26
C ASN A 48 -5.05 7.69 -0.64
N VAL A 49 -5.12 7.60 0.70
CA VAL A 49 -4.86 6.38 1.45
C VAL A 49 -6.16 5.90 2.08
N GLU A 50 -6.59 4.71 1.68
CA GLU A 50 -7.79 4.09 2.24
C GLU A 50 -7.52 3.67 3.70
N PRO A 51 -8.30 4.16 4.68
CA PRO A 51 -8.03 3.89 6.10
C PRO A 51 -7.98 2.40 6.44
N GLN A 52 -8.90 1.60 5.90
CA GLN A 52 -8.97 0.17 6.17
C GLN A 52 -7.71 -0.58 5.70
N SER A 53 -7.28 -0.30 4.47
CA SER A 53 -6.06 -0.89 3.89
C SER A 53 -4.80 -0.44 4.64
N PHE A 54 -4.77 0.79 5.13
CA PHE A 54 -3.67 1.29 5.96
C PHE A 54 -3.63 0.62 7.33
N CYS A 55 -4.78 0.42 7.99
CA CYS A 55 -4.87 -0.32 9.26
C CYS A 55 -4.33 -1.75 9.14
N ASN A 56 -4.57 -2.44 8.02
CA ASN A 56 -3.98 -3.77 7.76
C ASN A 56 -2.43 -3.74 7.73
N VAL A 57 -1.85 -2.72 7.09
CA VAL A 57 -0.40 -2.52 7.08
C VAL A 57 0.14 -2.19 8.47
N LEU A 58 -0.58 -1.35 9.23
CA LEU A 58 -0.18 -1.00 10.59
C LEU A 58 -0.26 -2.18 11.55
N ALA A 59 -1.30 -3.01 11.47
CA ALA A 59 -1.42 -4.22 12.28
C ALA A 59 -0.22 -5.16 12.07
N TYR A 60 0.21 -5.35 10.82
CA TYR A 60 1.43 -6.09 10.51
C TYR A 60 2.66 -5.49 11.18
N LEU A 61 2.86 -4.17 11.03
CA LEU A 61 3.99 -3.48 11.62
C LEU A 61 3.95 -3.54 13.16
N ASP A 62 2.78 -3.61 13.77
CA ASP A 62 2.62 -3.77 15.22
C ASP A 62 2.91 -5.18 15.74
N GLY A 63 3.07 -6.18 14.85
CA GLY A 63 3.41 -7.56 15.21
C GLY A 63 2.38 -8.61 14.77
N ASP A 64 1.30 -8.22 14.09
CA ASP A 64 0.39 -9.20 13.48
C ASP A 64 0.95 -9.73 12.15
N GLU A 65 1.98 -10.56 12.25
CA GLU A 65 2.60 -11.21 11.08
C GLU A 65 1.65 -12.15 10.35
N SER A 66 0.60 -12.62 11.04
CA SER A 66 -0.43 -13.50 10.47
C SER A 66 -1.44 -12.75 9.59
N LEU A 67 -1.46 -11.42 9.67
CA LEU A 67 -2.47 -10.54 9.06
C LEU A 67 -3.90 -10.95 9.46
N SER A 68 -4.13 -11.20 10.75
CA SER A 68 -5.44 -11.59 11.30
C SER A 68 -6.54 -10.59 10.95
N LEU A 69 -6.25 -9.28 11.02
CA LEU A 69 -7.19 -8.23 10.64
C LEU A 69 -7.57 -8.34 9.15
N PHE A 70 -6.58 -8.47 8.27
CA PHE A 70 -6.80 -8.62 6.84
C PHE A 70 -7.61 -9.89 6.52
N ARG A 71 -7.30 -11.01 7.18
CA ARG A 71 -8.03 -12.28 7.02
C ARG A 71 -9.50 -12.17 7.45
N SER A 72 -9.81 -11.33 8.43
CA SER A 72 -11.19 -11.10 8.86
C SER A 72 -12.07 -10.46 7.77
N HIS A 73 -11.44 -9.80 6.78
CA HIS A 73 -12.14 -9.22 5.64
C HIS A 73 -12.39 -10.21 4.50
N ALA A 74 -12.03 -11.49 4.62
CA ALA A 74 -12.16 -12.43 3.51
C ALA A 74 -13.61 -12.65 3.01
N THR A 75 -14.61 -12.30 3.83
CA THR A 75 -16.03 -12.32 3.45
C THR A 75 -16.55 -10.97 2.93
N ASP A 76 -15.72 -9.92 2.95
CA ASP A 76 -16.06 -8.59 2.45
C ASP A 76 -16.06 -8.60 0.91
N PRO A 77 -17.10 -8.07 0.24
CA PRO A 77 -17.08 -7.91 -1.22
C PRO A 77 -15.90 -7.07 -1.71
N ASN A 78 -15.39 -6.14 -0.90
CA ASN A 78 -14.23 -5.30 -1.22
C ASN A 78 -12.89 -6.02 -1.00
N PHE A 79 -12.86 -7.30 -0.62
CA PHE A 79 -11.63 -7.96 -0.18
C PHE A 79 -10.49 -7.88 -1.20
N LEU A 80 -10.77 -8.04 -2.50
CA LEU A 80 -9.75 -7.91 -3.55
C LEU A 80 -9.24 -6.47 -3.72
N LEU A 81 -10.10 -5.48 -3.48
CA LEU A 81 -9.72 -4.07 -3.47
C LEU A 81 -8.85 -3.75 -2.24
N ILE A 82 -9.24 -4.22 -1.05
CA ILE A 82 -8.46 -4.08 0.18
C ILE A 82 -7.08 -4.72 0.00
N PHE A 83 -7.03 -5.91 -0.61
CA PHE A 83 -5.76 -6.56 -0.98
C PHE A 83 -4.90 -5.65 -1.88
N ALA A 84 -5.46 -5.14 -2.98
CA ALA A 84 -4.72 -4.32 -3.94
C ALA A 84 -4.18 -3.03 -3.30
N GLN A 85 -5.01 -2.36 -2.50
CA GLN A 85 -4.63 -1.14 -1.78
C GLN A 85 -3.59 -1.41 -0.70
N ALA A 86 -3.76 -2.46 0.11
CA ALA A 86 -2.78 -2.83 1.15
C ALA A 86 -1.43 -3.24 0.53
N TRP A 87 -1.47 -4.01 -0.56
CA TRP A 87 -0.27 -4.39 -1.30
C TRP A 87 0.44 -3.16 -1.91
N ALA A 88 -0.32 -2.22 -2.47
CA ALA A 88 0.20 -0.97 -3.01
C ALA A 88 0.82 -0.09 -1.92
N LEU A 89 0.17 0.04 -0.76
CA LEU A 89 0.71 0.77 0.38
C LEU A 89 2.01 0.14 0.88
N ALA A 90 2.07 -1.19 1.00
CA ALA A 90 3.30 -1.91 1.34
C ALA A 90 4.42 -1.63 0.32
N ALA A 91 4.08 -1.53 -0.97
CA ALA A 91 5.01 -1.17 -2.05
C ALA A 91 5.58 0.25 -1.87
N ARG A 92 4.73 1.26 -1.64
CA ARG A 92 5.11 2.67 -1.44
C ARG A 92 5.93 2.86 -0.15
N LEU A 93 5.65 2.05 0.88
CA LEU A 93 6.38 2.03 2.15
C LEU A 93 7.66 1.18 2.12
N ARG A 94 7.99 0.52 1.00
CA ARG A 94 9.17 -0.34 0.83
C ARG A 94 9.19 -1.55 1.77
N LEU A 95 8.05 -2.24 1.86
CA LEU A 95 7.85 -3.42 2.69
C LEU A 95 7.65 -4.68 1.82
N PRO A 96 8.69 -5.17 1.11
CA PRO A 96 8.54 -6.33 0.21
C PRO A 96 8.16 -7.62 0.96
N THR A 97 8.58 -7.78 2.22
CA THR A 97 8.16 -8.91 3.06
C THR A 97 6.65 -8.91 3.26
N LEU A 98 6.05 -7.74 3.57
CA LEU A 98 4.59 -7.61 3.70
C LEU A 98 3.87 -7.88 2.38
N GLN A 99 4.40 -7.38 1.25
CA GLN A 99 3.84 -7.70 -0.08
C GLN A 99 3.77 -9.22 -0.31
N ASN A 100 4.82 -9.95 0.08
CA ASN A 100 4.87 -11.41 -0.05
C ASN A 100 3.98 -12.13 0.95
N VAL A 101 3.83 -11.62 2.18
CA VAL A 101 2.90 -12.17 3.18
C VAL A 101 1.45 -12.02 2.70
N LEU A 102 1.08 -10.86 2.16
CA LEU A 102 -0.25 -10.62 1.56
C LEU A 102 -0.53 -11.61 0.42
N ILE A 103 0.42 -11.82 -0.48
CA ILE A 103 0.30 -12.83 -1.55
C ILE A 103 0.12 -14.22 -0.96
N SER A 104 0.91 -14.60 0.05
CA SER A 104 0.78 -15.91 0.69
C SER A 104 -0.56 -16.13 1.37
N VAL A 105 -1.13 -15.09 2.01
CA VAL A 105 -2.48 -15.14 2.59
C VAL A 105 -3.52 -15.32 1.48
N MET A 106 -3.44 -14.55 0.40
CA MET A 106 -4.33 -14.68 -0.75
C MET A 106 -4.20 -16.03 -1.46
N SER A 107 -3.01 -16.60 -1.58
CA SER A 107 -2.79 -17.95 -2.11
C SER A 107 -3.47 -19.02 -1.25
N ALA A 108 -3.41 -18.88 0.09
CA ALA A 108 -4.13 -19.80 0.97
C ALA A 108 -5.64 -19.70 0.77
N PHE A 109 -6.17 -18.48 0.64
CA PHE A 109 -7.58 -18.24 0.32
C PHE A 109 -7.99 -18.86 -1.02
N HIS A 110 -7.18 -18.66 -2.04
CA HIS A 110 -7.37 -19.25 -3.35
C HIS A 110 -7.49 -20.80 -3.28
N THR A 111 -6.56 -21.47 -2.58
CA THR A 111 -6.62 -22.92 -2.40
C THR A 111 -7.91 -23.38 -1.71
N THR A 112 -8.36 -22.66 -0.67
CA THR A 112 -9.63 -23.01 0.01
C THR A 112 -10.86 -22.84 -0.88
N ILE A 113 -10.84 -21.90 -1.83
CA ILE A 113 -11.92 -21.72 -2.82
C ILE A 113 -11.94 -22.89 -3.81
N ILE A 114 -10.78 -23.26 -4.36
CA ILE A 114 -10.66 -24.36 -5.34
C ILE A 114 -11.03 -25.70 -4.72
N GLU A 115 -10.62 -25.95 -3.48
CA GLU A 115 -10.99 -27.18 -2.73
C GLU A 115 -12.48 -27.23 -2.35
N GLY A 116 -13.25 -26.18 -2.64
CA GLY A 116 -14.68 -26.10 -2.31
C GLY A 116 -14.97 -25.96 -0.82
N LYS A 117 -13.95 -25.73 0.00
CA LYS A 117 -14.07 -25.53 1.46
C LYS A 117 -14.61 -24.15 1.82
N TRP A 118 -14.64 -23.23 0.86
CA TRP A 118 -15.20 -21.91 1.03
C TRP A 118 -16.27 -21.62 -0.01
N SER A 119 -17.46 -21.28 0.47
CA SER A 119 -18.49 -20.60 -0.30
C SER A 119 -18.19 -19.09 -0.39
N TYR A 120 -17.02 -18.71 -0.92
CA TYR A 120 -16.92 -17.35 -1.47
C TYR A 120 -18.08 -17.24 -2.45
N GLN A 121 -18.93 -16.20 -2.34
CA GLN A 121 -20.12 -16.06 -3.18
C GLN A 121 -19.67 -16.08 -4.63
N ARG A 122 -19.74 -17.27 -5.23
CA ARG A 122 -19.13 -17.62 -6.51
C ARG A 122 -19.84 -16.92 -7.68
N GLY A 123 -20.79 -16.03 -7.37
CA GLY A 123 -21.68 -15.37 -8.31
C GLY A 123 -21.04 -14.22 -9.07
N THR A 124 -19.99 -13.57 -8.54
CA THR A 124 -19.40 -12.38 -9.17
C THR A 124 -17.88 -12.37 -9.09
N CYS A 125 -17.23 -13.14 -9.97
CA CYS A 125 -15.78 -13.19 -10.07
C CYS A 125 -15.18 -11.95 -10.75
N ALA A 126 -16.00 -11.14 -11.42
CA ALA A 126 -15.61 -9.86 -12.03
C ALA A 126 -16.62 -8.75 -11.71
N ASP A 127 -16.62 -8.31 -10.46
CA ASP A 127 -17.45 -7.20 -9.97
C ASP A 127 -16.76 -5.83 -10.10
N ILE A 128 -17.45 -4.79 -9.60
CA ILE A 128 -16.95 -3.41 -9.58
C ILE A 128 -15.71 -3.27 -8.68
N HIS A 129 -15.59 -4.07 -7.63
CA HIS A 129 -14.46 -3.99 -6.68
C HIS A 129 -13.19 -4.56 -7.28
N LEU A 130 -13.28 -5.65 -8.05
CA LEU A 130 -12.16 -6.15 -8.84
C LEU A 130 -11.72 -5.12 -9.88
N LEU A 131 -12.66 -4.47 -10.56
CA LEU A 131 -12.34 -3.40 -11.50
C LEU A 131 -11.58 -2.26 -10.80
N GLN A 132 -12.08 -1.79 -9.65
CA GLN A 132 -11.43 -0.78 -8.83
C GLN A 132 -10.04 -1.23 -8.35
N ALA A 133 -9.86 -2.51 -8.02
CA ALA A 133 -8.56 -3.06 -7.63
C ALA A 133 -7.53 -2.94 -8.76
N PHE A 134 -7.89 -3.30 -9.99
CA PHE A 134 -7.02 -3.14 -11.16
C PHE A 134 -6.75 -1.66 -11.48
N GLN A 135 -7.79 -0.82 -11.44
CA GLN A 135 -7.65 0.63 -11.67
C GLN A 135 -6.69 1.23 -10.63
N HIS A 136 -6.82 0.85 -9.36
CA HIS A 136 -5.93 1.29 -8.30
C HIS A 136 -4.48 0.91 -8.59
N LEU A 137 -4.19 -0.38 -8.84
CA LEU A 137 -2.82 -0.83 -9.13
C LEU A 137 -2.21 -0.13 -10.34
N ARG A 138 -2.98 -0.01 -11.44
CA ARG A 138 -2.52 0.63 -12.68
C ARG A 138 -2.32 2.12 -12.53
N SER A 139 -3.17 2.82 -11.78
CA SER A 139 -3.02 4.25 -11.50
C SER A 139 -1.74 4.54 -10.70
N GLN A 140 -1.36 3.63 -9.81
CA GLN A 140 -0.21 3.81 -8.93
C GLN A 140 1.11 3.40 -9.59
N PHE A 141 1.13 2.29 -10.32
CA PHE A 141 2.38 1.64 -10.76
C PHE A 141 2.42 1.24 -12.23
N GLY A 142 1.33 1.44 -12.98
CA GLY A 142 1.17 0.89 -14.32
C GLY A 142 0.81 -0.61 -14.33
N PRO A 143 0.72 -1.22 -15.51
CA PRO A 143 0.34 -2.62 -15.68
C PRO A 143 1.46 -3.58 -15.25
N GLU A 144 1.16 -4.89 -15.22
CA GLU A 144 2.15 -5.98 -15.03
C GLU A 144 2.84 -6.03 -13.66
N THR A 145 2.25 -5.40 -12.64
CA THR A 145 2.70 -5.57 -11.25
C THR A 145 2.48 -7.01 -10.77
N HIS A 146 3.22 -7.42 -9.74
CA HIS A 146 3.07 -8.78 -9.17
C HIS A 146 1.66 -9.00 -8.60
N ALA A 147 1.06 -7.98 -7.98
CA ALA A 147 -0.32 -8.02 -7.52
C ALA A 147 -1.32 -8.07 -8.69
N GLU A 148 -1.10 -7.32 -9.77
CA GLU A 148 -1.97 -7.40 -10.96
C GLU A 148 -1.93 -8.80 -11.58
N LYS A 149 -0.73 -9.36 -11.78
CA LYS A 149 -0.56 -10.74 -12.26
C LYS A 149 -1.25 -11.74 -11.36
N PHE A 150 -1.14 -11.56 -10.05
CA PHE A 150 -1.83 -12.40 -9.07
C PHE A 150 -3.34 -12.29 -9.20
N LEU A 151 -3.91 -11.09 -9.29
CA LEU A 151 -5.36 -10.88 -9.42
C LEU A 151 -5.90 -11.41 -10.74
N VAL A 152 -5.18 -11.23 -11.85
CA VAL A 152 -5.52 -11.86 -13.14
C VAL A 152 -5.62 -13.37 -12.97
N CYS A 153 -4.61 -13.97 -12.33
CA CYS A 153 -4.59 -15.41 -12.10
C CYS A 153 -5.73 -15.87 -11.18
N PHE A 154 -5.91 -15.16 -10.07
CA PHE A 154 -6.92 -15.44 -9.05
C PHE A 154 -8.32 -15.39 -9.64
N SER A 155 -8.68 -14.30 -10.32
CA SER A 155 -10.01 -14.14 -10.94
C SER A 155 -10.21 -15.14 -12.08
N GLY A 156 -9.16 -15.42 -12.85
CA GLY A 156 -9.23 -16.38 -13.95
C GLY A 156 -9.49 -17.81 -13.49
N ARG A 157 -8.83 -18.24 -12.41
CA ARG A 157 -8.88 -19.63 -11.90
C ARG A 157 -10.02 -19.91 -10.92
N THR A 158 -10.56 -18.87 -10.28
CA THR A 158 -11.71 -19.01 -9.36
C THR A 158 -13.06 -18.85 -10.05
N ALA A 159 -13.07 -18.46 -11.34
CA ALA A 159 -14.30 -18.30 -12.10
C ALA A 159 -15.07 -19.62 -12.26
N PRO A 160 -16.38 -19.67 -11.94
CA PRO A 160 -17.17 -20.91 -12.06
C PRO A 160 -17.47 -21.28 -13.51
N SER A 161 -17.49 -20.29 -14.41
CA SER A 161 -17.82 -20.47 -15.83
C SER A 161 -17.17 -19.39 -16.68
N ILE A 162 -16.55 -19.82 -17.79
CA ILE A 162 -15.97 -18.91 -18.79
C ILE A 162 -17.05 -18.01 -19.41
N GLY A 163 -18.25 -18.55 -19.65
CA GLY A 163 -19.35 -17.82 -20.27
C GLY A 163 -19.84 -16.67 -19.40
N GLU A 164 -20.06 -16.95 -18.11
CA GLU A 164 -20.49 -15.95 -17.14
C GLU A 164 -19.39 -14.92 -16.88
N LEU A 165 -18.14 -15.35 -16.71
CA LEU A 165 -17.01 -14.43 -16.56
C LEU A 165 -16.87 -13.49 -17.77
N LYS A 166 -17.04 -14.00 -18.99
CA LYS A 166 -17.00 -13.18 -20.21
C LYS A 166 -18.13 -12.15 -20.21
N LYS A 167 -19.34 -12.52 -19.78
CA LYS A 167 -20.48 -11.60 -19.66
C LYS A 167 -20.20 -10.51 -18.63
N GLN A 168 -19.72 -10.88 -17.43
CA GLN A 168 -19.39 -9.95 -16.35
C GLN A 168 -18.29 -8.96 -16.76
N LEU A 169 -17.19 -9.47 -17.32
CA LEU A 169 -16.12 -8.63 -17.85
C LEU A 169 -16.60 -7.73 -18.99
N SER A 170 -17.65 -8.12 -19.73
CA SER A 170 -18.25 -7.35 -20.82
C SER A 170 -19.22 -6.27 -20.35
N SER A 171 -19.96 -6.54 -19.26
CA SER A 171 -20.87 -5.57 -18.64
C SER A 171 -20.17 -4.51 -17.81
N GLN A 172 -18.93 -4.77 -17.42
CA GLN A 172 -18.10 -3.86 -16.63
C GLN A 172 -17.05 -3.18 -17.52
N ASP A 173 -16.62 -1.97 -17.16
CA ASP A 173 -15.65 -1.16 -17.92
C ASP A 173 -14.19 -1.65 -17.78
N PHE A 174 -13.96 -2.96 -17.86
CA PHE A 174 -12.62 -3.53 -17.92
C PHE A 174 -11.96 -3.19 -19.24
N ASN A 175 -10.70 -2.74 -19.16
CA ASN A 175 -9.84 -2.57 -20.32
C ASN A 175 -9.73 -3.88 -21.13
N SER A 176 -9.72 -3.80 -22.46
CA SER A 176 -9.65 -4.96 -23.35
C SER A 176 -8.45 -5.87 -23.05
N ASP A 177 -7.30 -5.28 -22.69
CA ASP A 177 -6.09 -6.02 -22.28
C ASP A 177 -6.33 -6.87 -21.02
N LEU A 178 -6.97 -6.30 -19.98
CA LEU A 178 -7.28 -7.04 -18.75
C LEU A 178 -8.29 -8.15 -19.02
N ARG A 179 -9.34 -7.84 -19.80
CA ARG A 179 -10.34 -8.83 -20.18
C ARG A 179 -9.69 -10.00 -20.91
N GLU A 180 -8.79 -9.74 -21.85
CA GLU A 180 -8.08 -10.78 -22.58
C GLU A 180 -7.18 -11.62 -21.66
N LYS A 181 -6.40 -10.97 -20.78
CA LYS A 181 -5.54 -11.66 -19.81
C LYS A 181 -6.30 -12.58 -18.88
N ILE A 182 -7.40 -12.10 -18.28
CA ILE A 182 -8.23 -12.89 -17.38
C ILE A 182 -8.86 -14.07 -18.14
N LEU A 183 -9.45 -13.83 -19.31
CA LEU A 183 -10.06 -14.90 -20.12
C LEU A 183 -9.04 -15.91 -20.63
N LYS A 184 -7.81 -15.47 -20.95
CA LYS A 184 -6.72 -16.36 -21.34
C LYS A 184 -6.36 -17.30 -20.20
N GLU A 185 -6.28 -16.78 -18.97
CA GLU A 185 -6.00 -17.61 -17.81
C GLU A 185 -7.13 -18.62 -17.53
N THR A 186 -8.40 -18.20 -17.59
CA THR A 186 -9.54 -19.12 -17.38
C THR A 186 -9.59 -20.24 -18.42
N ARG A 187 -9.11 -19.99 -19.65
CA ARG A 187 -9.05 -20.98 -20.73
C ARG A 187 -7.78 -21.85 -20.68
N SER A 188 -6.85 -21.54 -19.78
CA SER A 188 -5.56 -22.22 -19.73
C SER A 188 -5.70 -23.62 -19.14
N PHE A 189 -5.21 -24.62 -19.87
CA PHE A 189 -5.06 -25.99 -19.39
C PHE A 189 -3.76 -26.18 -18.59
N GLU A 190 -2.93 -25.15 -18.45
CA GLU A 190 -1.74 -25.23 -17.62
C GLU A 190 -2.10 -25.39 -16.15
N ARG A 191 -1.21 -26.03 -15.39
CA ARG A 191 -1.30 -26.12 -13.93
C ARG A 191 -1.41 -24.74 -13.31
N ASP A 192 -2.24 -24.64 -12.28
CA ASP A 192 -2.51 -23.39 -11.58
C ASP A 192 -1.22 -22.70 -11.09
N PRO A 193 -0.88 -21.51 -11.62
CA PRO A 193 0.34 -20.81 -11.23
C PRO A 193 0.37 -20.38 -9.76
N ILE A 194 -0.78 -20.08 -9.13
CA ILE A 194 -0.85 -19.69 -7.72
C ILE A 194 -0.39 -20.84 -6.83
N ILE A 195 -0.73 -22.09 -7.20
CA ILE A 195 -0.38 -23.29 -6.46
C ILE A 195 1.04 -23.76 -6.83
N HIS A 196 1.36 -23.82 -8.12
CA HIS A 196 2.56 -24.52 -8.61
C HIS A 196 3.74 -23.60 -8.95
N ARG A 197 3.52 -22.30 -9.12
CA ARG A 197 4.56 -21.30 -9.43
C ARG A 197 4.39 -20.01 -8.62
N PRO A 198 4.26 -20.07 -7.27
CA PRO A 198 3.96 -18.90 -6.44
C PRO A 198 5.04 -17.82 -6.49
N TYR A 199 6.26 -18.17 -6.89
CA TYR A 199 7.36 -17.22 -7.07
C TYR A 199 7.08 -16.16 -8.14
N LEU A 200 6.19 -16.40 -9.10
CA LEU A 200 5.80 -15.43 -10.13
C LEU A 200 5.11 -14.19 -9.57
N PHE A 201 4.52 -14.32 -8.38
CA PHE A 201 3.76 -13.26 -7.71
C PHE A 201 4.52 -12.62 -6.55
N ARG A 202 5.73 -13.11 -6.25
CA ARG A 202 6.53 -12.63 -5.13
C ARG A 202 7.48 -11.53 -5.55
N VAL A 203 7.56 -10.50 -4.73
CA VAL A 203 8.52 -9.41 -4.85
C VAL A 203 9.86 -9.84 -4.25
N SER A 204 10.97 -9.56 -4.94
CA SER A 204 12.30 -9.79 -4.37
C SER A 204 12.51 -8.92 -3.14
N ALA A 205 12.83 -9.54 -2.00
CA ALA A 205 13.16 -8.81 -0.78
C ALA A 205 14.52 -8.10 -0.88
N LEU A 206 15.45 -8.64 -1.65
CA LEU A 206 16.80 -8.09 -1.84
C LEU A 206 16.80 -6.93 -2.83
N ASN A 207 16.05 -7.09 -3.93
CA ASN A 207 15.98 -6.11 -5.02
C ASN A 207 14.53 -5.80 -5.38
N PRO A 208 13.77 -5.15 -4.48
CA PRO A 208 12.38 -4.83 -4.76
C PRO A 208 12.26 -3.79 -5.88
N PRO A 209 11.22 -3.88 -6.73
CA PRO A 209 10.94 -2.86 -7.73
C PRO A 209 10.83 -1.46 -7.11
N ARG A 210 11.18 -0.44 -7.88
CA ARG A 210 11.10 0.95 -7.42
C ARG A 210 9.72 1.51 -7.70
N TYR A 211 8.92 1.63 -6.63
CA TYR A 211 7.63 2.29 -6.66
C TYR A 211 7.71 3.76 -6.21
N PRO A 212 6.79 4.62 -6.68
CA PRO A 212 6.64 5.99 -6.20
C PRO A 212 6.49 6.05 -4.68
N PRO A 213 7.08 7.05 -4.02
CA PRO A 213 6.96 7.21 -2.57
C PRO A 213 5.51 7.57 -2.18
N LEU A 214 5.20 7.46 -0.88
CA LEU A 214 3.93 7.91 -0.34
C LEU A 214 3.83 9.45 -0.36
N ASP A 215 2.68 9.98 -0.78
CA ASP A 215 2.41 11.41 -0.75
C ASP A 215 2.17 11.85 0.68
N VAL A 216 2.81 12.94 1.10
CA VAL A 216 2.69 13.48 2.46
C VAL A 216 2.40 14.96 2.34
N GLN A 217 1.29 15.39 2.93
CA GLN A 217 0.89 16.80 3.01
C GLN A 217 0.97 17.28 4.46
N ARG A 218 1.29 18.56 4.65
CA ARG A 218 1.14 19.21 5.95
C ARG A 218 -0.21 19.91 5.96
N LEU A 219 -0.99 19.69 7.01
CA LEU A 219 -2.19 20.50 7.22
C LEU A 219 -1.72 21.96 7.35
N PRO A 220 -2.32 22.92 6.63
CA PRO A 220 -2.03 24.33 6.88
C PRO A 220 -2.32 24.60 8.35
N GLN A 221 -1.29 25.03 9.09
CA GLN A 221 -1.53 25.61 10.41
C GLN A 221 -2.38 26.86 10.16
N ASN A 222 -3.58 26.91 10.73
CA ASN A 222 -4.34 28.16 10.81
C ASN A 222 -3.48 29.16 11.61
N GLU A 223 -2.65 29.94 10.92
CA GLU A 223 -2.14 31.22 11.41
C GLU A 223 -3.31 32.20 11.44
N GLY A 224 -4.18 32.03 12.43
CA GLY A 224 -5.42 32.77 12.53
C GLY A 224 -5.95 32.74 13.96
N SER A 225 -5.24 33.42 14.88
CA SER A 225 -5.80 34.08 16.07
C SER A 225 -4.68 34.52 17.01
N ASN A 226 -4.00 35.63 16.67
CA ASN A 226 -3.38 36.51 17.67
C ASN A 226 -3.32 37.95 17.13
N ALA A 227 -4.37 38.37 16.44
CA ALA A 227 -4.65 39.77 16.15
C ALA A 227 -5.81 40.22 17.05
N ASP A 228 -5.66 40.07 18.37
CA ASP A 228 -6.50 40.73 19.36
C ASP A 228 -5.89 40.58 20.76
N ALA A 229 -4.78 41.28 21.00
CA ALA A 229 -4.40 41.66 22.35
C ALA A 229 -3.55 42.93 22.32
N ARG A 230 -4.13 44.00 22.87
CA ARG A 230 -3.52 45.27 23.32
C ARG A 230 -3.49 46.43 22.32
N ARG A 231 -4.66 47.06 22.19
CA ARG A 231 -4.79 48.52 22.19
C ARG A 231 -4.52 49.07 23.61
N PHE A 232 -3.96 50.28 23.67
CA PHE A 232 -3.61 51.13 24.83
C PHE A 232 -2.40 50.61 25.64
N ASP A 233 -1.29 51.36 25.80
CA ASP A 233 -1.18 52.75 26.24
C ASP A 233 -0.30 53.68 25.36
N GLY A 234 -0.52 54.98 25.55
CA GLY A 234 -0.07 56.09 24.71
C GLY A 234 1.30 56.72 24.99
N ALA A 235 1.53 57.79 24.20
CA ALA A 235 2.58 58.81 24.26
C ALA A 235 4.00 58.38 23.85
N HIS A 236 4.84 59.18 23.18
CA HIS A 236 4.74 60.49 22.52
C HIS A 236 5.91 60.53 21.52
N ASP A 237 5.75 61.29 20.43
CA ASP A 237 6.77 61.89 19.56
C ASP A 237 8.17 61.27 19.47
N ASN A 238 8.57 60.87 18.26
CA ASN A 238 9.73 61.51 17.63
C ASN A 238 9.86 61.22 16.13
N LEU A 239 10.15 62.30 15.42
CA LEU A 239 10.37 62.40 13.99
C LEU A 239 11.66 61.67 13.56
N ARG A 240 11.54 60.89 12.47
CA ARG A 240 12.49 60.66 11.34
C ARG A 240 13.95 61.16 11.49
N PRO A 241 14.93 60.43 10.93
CA PRO A 241 15.14 60.51 9.47
C PRO A 241 15.55 59.24 8.72
N ARG A 242 15.24 59.31 7.43
CA ARG A 242 15.68 58.48 6.31
C ARG A 242 17.20 58.39 6.23
N CYS A 243 17.70 57.21 5.86
CA CYS A 243 18.90 56.91 5.04
C CYS A 243 18.97 55.37 4.94
N ALA A 244 19.37 54.68 3.88
CA ALA A 244 19.67 54.97 2.50
C ALA A 244 19.63 53.59 1.78
N ARG A 245 19.20 53.55 0.52
CA ARG A 245 19.41 52.41 -0.38
C ARG A 245 20.86 52.44 -0.91
N PRO A 246 21.42 51.27 -1.25
CA PRO A 246 21.94 51.05 -2.61
C PRO A 246 21.35 49.73 -3.16
N ILE A 247 20.68 49.67 -4.32
CA ILE A 247 21.14 49.75 -5.72
C ILE A 247 22.17 48.67 -6.11
N LEU A 248 21.62 47.63 -6.76
CA LEU A 248 22.03 46.89 -7.98
C LEU A 248 23.33 46.06 -8.06
N SER A 249 23.13 44.92 -8.75
CA SER A 249 24.04 44.27 -9.72
C SER A 249 25.19 43.46 -9.10
N THR A 250 25.39 42.17 -9.40
CA THR A 250 25.56 41.58 -10.74
C THR A 250 25.16 40.10 -10.79
N SER A 251 24.52 39.72 -11.89
CA SER A 251 24.40 38.35 -12.41
C SER A 251 25.77 37.75 -12.76
N TYR A 252 26.09 36.57 -12.22
CA TYR A 252 27.22 35.77 -12.69
C TYR A 252 26.70 34.57 -13.48
N SER A 253 26.72 34.71 -14.80
CA SER A 253 26.60 33.61 -15.74
C SER A 253 27.99 32.98 -15.90
N ARG A 254 28.14 31.68 -15.68
CA ARG A 254 29.30 30.93 -16.19
C ARG A 254 28.82 29.67 -16.90
N SER A 255 28.96 29.70 -18.21
CA SER A 255 28.74 28.60 -19.13
C SER A 255 30.01 27.78 -19.33
N ARG A 256 29.76 26.51 -19.69
CA ARG A 256 30.50 25.63 -20.62
C ARG A 256 31.84 24.99 -20.22
N GLY A 257 31.93 23.71 -20.60
CA GLY A 257 33.15 22.96 -20.90
C GLY A 257 33.05 21.51 -20.38
N TYR A 258 32.44 20.56 -21.10
CA TYR A 258 32.97 19.73 -22.21
C TYR A 258 33.47 18.35 -21.73
N GLU A 259 33.12 17.31 -22.52
CA GLU A 259 33.82 16.01 -22.68
C GLU A 259 33.72 14.99 -21.52
N GLN A 260 33.70 13.66 -21.72
CA GLN A 260 33.86 12.84 -22.91
C GLN A 260 33.30 11.42 -22.62
N LEU A 261 32.98 10.74 -23.70
CA LEU A 261 32.67 9.31 -23.82
C LEU A 261 33.67 8.39 -23.09
N ARG A 262 33.17 7.32 -22.47
CA ARG A 262 33.82 5.99 -22.56
C ARG A 262 32.80 4.86 -22.65
N HIS A 263 33.00 4.10 -23.72
CA HIS A 263 32.47 2.79 -24.03
C HIS A 263 33.19 1.69 -23.20
N GLU A 264 32.60 0.49 -23.28
CA GLU A 264 33.18 -0.84 -22.96
C GLU A 264 33.23 -1.22 -21.46
N GLN A 265 32.96 -2.45 -21.03
CA GLN A 265 32.89 -3.73 -21.72
C GLN A 265 32.12 -4.74 -20.85
N LYS A 266 31.41 -5.65 -21.52
CA LYS A 266 30.87 -6.91 -21.00
C LYS A 266 32.03 -7.89 -20.76
N PRO A 267 31.91 -8.83 -19.81
CA PRO A 267 32.23 -10.21 -20.19
C PRO A 267 31.08 -11.16 -19.90
N GLN A 268 30.73 -11.93 -20.94
CA GLN A 268 30.18 -13.27 -20.81
C GLN A 268 31.32 -14.21 -20.42
N THR A 269 31.08 -15.09 -19.46
CA THR A 269 31.76 -16.39 -19.43
C THR A 269 30.72 -17.45 -19.10
N GLN A 270 30.68 -18.44 -19.98
CA GLN A 270 29.90 -19.67 -19.87
C GLN A 270 30.60 -20.69 -18.96
N SER A 271 29.82 -21.70 -18.60
CA SER A 271 30.20 -23.13 -18.45
C SER A 271 30.72 -23.59 -17.10
N GLY A 272 30.13 -24.70 -16.63
CA GLY A 272 30.66 -25.50 -15.53
C GLY A 272 29.60 -26.34 -14.82
N LEU A 273 29.07 -27.36 -15.52
CA LEU A 273 28.47 -28.54 -14.90
C LEU A 273 29.44 -29.14 -13.87
N SER A 274 28.94 -29.59 -12.72
CA SER A 274 29.21 -30.92 -12.15
C SER A 274 28.46 -31.11 -10.82
N GLU A 275 27.92 -32.32 -10.68
CA GLU A 275 27.25 -32.92 -9.55
C GLU A 275 28.17 -33.02 -8.31
N SER A 276 27.59 -32.95 -7.10
CA SER A 276 27.87 -33.94 -6.06
C SER A 276 26.89 -33.78 -4.90
N GLU A 277 26.18 -34.87 -4.62
CA GLU A 277 25.40 -35.11 -3.40
C GLU A 277 26.29 -35.03 -2.16
N VAL A 278 25.89 -34.27 -1.14
CA VAL A 278 26.22 -34.56 0.28
C VAL A 278 25.10 -33.98 1.16
N LEU A 279 24.33 -34.87 1.81
CA LEU A 279 23.46 -34.58 2.95
C LEU A 279 24.31 -34.20 4.18
N PRO A 280 23.80 -33.28 5.03
CA PRO A 280 23.79 -33.63 6.46
C PRO A 280 22.50 -33.20 7.19
N SER A 281 21.91 -34.19 7.85
CA SER A 281 21.41 -34.20 9.22
C SER A 281 20.94 -32.86 9.84
N THR A 282 19.63 -32.64 9.85
CA THR A 282 19.00 -31.55 10.61
C THR A 282 18.86 -31.93 12.09
N VAL A 283 19.63 -31.23 12.93
CA VAL A 283 19.46 -31.18 14.39
C VAL A 283 18.23 -30.34 14.72
N THR A 284 17.31 -30.92 15.49
CA THR A 284 16.11 -30.29 16.03
C THR A 284 16.50 -29.30 17.13
N PHE A 285 16.41 -27.99 16.86
CA PHE A 285 16.39 -26.95 17.89
C PHE A 285 14.95 -26.51 18.14
N ALA A 286 14.37 -26.99 19.24
CA ALA A 286 13.15 -26.45 19.80
C ALA A 286 13.47 -25.11 20.47
N SER A 287 12.94 -24.02 19.92
CA SER A 287 12.97 -22.70 20.57
C SER A 287 11.54 -22.32 20.94
N ASN A 288 11.23 -22.48 22.23
CA ASN A 288 10.01 -21.97 22.84
C ASN A 288 10.03 -20.44 22.78
N THR A 289 9.21 -19.85 21.92
CA THR A 289 8.92 -18.42 21.92
C THR A 289 7.51 -18.19 22.44
N THR A 290 7.42 -17.76 23.70
CA THR A 290 6.22 -17.24 24.33
C THR A 290 5.88 -15.89 23.69
N SER A 291 5.00 -15.90 22.69
CA SER A 291 4.41 -14.70 22.10
C SER A 291 3.30 -14.16 23.01
N ILE A 292 3.57 -13.04 23.68
CA ILE A 292 2.53 -12.24 24.35
C ILE A 292 1.71 -11.55 23.26
N GLN A 293 0.52 -12.09 22.99
CA GLN A 293 -0.43 -11.57 22.02
C GLN A 293 -1.11 -10.32 22.58
N CYS A 294 -0.60 -9.12 22.24
CA CYS A 294 -1.33 -7.87 22.47
C CYS A 294 -2.49 -7.78 21.47
N ARG A 295 -3.71 -7.93 21.98
CA ARG A 295 -4.94 -7.82 21.19
C ARG A 295 -5.21 -6.34 20.90
N VAL A 296 -5.02 -5.90 19.66
CA VAL A 296 -5.35 -4.53 19.24
C VAL A 296 -6.76 -4.52 18.65
N SER A 297 -7.64 -3.71 19.24
CA SER A 297 -8.99 -3.44 18.74
C SER A 297 -9.01 -2.07 18.06
N PHE A 298 -9.29 -2.05 16.75
CA PHE A 298 -9.57 -0.82 16.03
C PHE A 298 -11.08 -0.60 16.01
N ARG A 299 -11.56 0.47 16.65
CA ARG A 299 -12.98 0.86 16.57
C ARG A 299 -13.11 1.87 15.44
N LEU A 300 -13.50 1.40 14.26
CA LEU A 300 -14.00 2.26 13.20
C LEU A 300 -15.38 2.78 13.66
N GLN A 301 -15.53 4.09 13.78
CA GLN A 301 -16.84 4.70 14.05
C GLN A 301 -17.65 4.63 12.75
N TYR A 302 -18.45 3.58 12.58
CA TYR A 302 -19.54 3.60 11.61
C TYR A 302 -20.59 4.60 12.11
N GLN A 303 -20.85 5.65 11.33
CA GLN A 303 -22.06 6.47 11.52
C GLN A 303 -23.24 5.66 10.98
N ASP A 304 -24.12 5.23 11.88
CA ASP A 304 -25.44 4.70 11.54
C ASP A 304 -26.28 5.82 10.90
N ILE A 305 -26.39 5.80 9.58
CA ILE A 305 -27.45 6.54 8.88
C ILE A 305 -28.71 5.69 9.00
N ARG A 306 -29.54 5.99 10.00
CA ARG A 306 -30.94 5.56 10.03
C ARG A 306 -31.69 6.33 8.94
N CYS A 307 -32.09 5.64 7.87
CA CYS A 307 -33.18 6.10 7.03
C CYS A 307 -34.49 5.69 7.72
N ASP A 308 -35.17 6.66 8.34
CA ASP A 308 -36.60 6.56 8.61
C ASP A 308 -37.33 6.62 7.26
N SER A 309 -37.94 5.50 6.87
CA SER A 309 -38.91 5.47 5.79
C SER A 309 -40.29 5.43 6.42
N ASP A 310 -40.92 6.60 6.51
CA ASP A 310 -42.36 6.74 6.75
C ASP A 310 -43.13 6.09 5.59
N LEU A 311 -43.88 5.03 5.91
CA LEU A 311 -45.00 4.56 5.08
C LEU A 311 -46.29 5.09 5.71
N ALA A 312 -46.72 6.26 5.26
CA ALA A 312 -48.11 6.67 5.40
C ALA A 312 -48.90 6.03 4.24
N ALA A 313 -49.76 5.07 4.60
CA ALA A 313 -50.80 4.56 3.74
C ALA A 313 -52.11 5.27 4.08
N GLU A 314 -52.66 6.00 3.10
CA GLU A 314 -54.09 6.11 2.78
C GLU A 314 -54.23 6.58 1.33
#